data_AF-A0A2N4SGZ0-F1
#
_entry.id   AF-A0A2N4SGZ0-F1
#
_cell.length_a   1.000
_cell.length_b   1.000
_cell.length_c   1.000
_cell.angle_alpha   90.00
_cell.angle_beta   90.00
_cell.angle_gamma   90.00
#
_symmetry.space_group_name_H-M   'P 1'
#
loop_
_entity.id
_entity.type
_entity.pdbx_description
1 polymer ?
#
loop_
_entity_poly.entity_id
_entity_poly.type
_entity_poly.pdbx_seq_one_letter_code
_entity_poly.pdbx_strand_id
1 'polypeptide(L)'
;MKTVSLIFLAAASFATASAALAQERVWRCGNEYTNNATVAQQKGCKVMEGGNVTVVQGTKPSGGGGGSASSGSGSSAARAPAGSPRVEGVDQRARDGEARSVLETELRKAEARQTELKKEYNNGEPEKQGSEGRNYQKYLDRVAEMKAELARNESDIAGIRREIGRLPGKPQAQ
;
A
#
# COMPACT_ATOMS: atom_id res chain seq x y z
N MET A 1 6.10 -80.24 -22.24
CA MET A 1 5.60 -79.50 -23.42
C MET A 1 5.77 -78.00 -23.16
N LYS A 2 6.43 -77.28 -24.10
CA LYS A 2 6.52 -75.81 -24.31
C LYS A 2 7.32 -74.96 -23.27
N THR A 3 8.63 -74.73 -23.47
CA THR A 3 9.32 -73.54 -24.09
C THR A 3 9.17 -72.23 -23.27
N VAL A 4 10.16 -71.74 -22.51
CA VAL A 4 11.39 -70.95 -22.86
C VAL A 4 11.14 -69.50 -23.31
N SER A 5 11.71 -68.56 -22.52
CA SER A 5 12.25 -67.20 -22.79
C SER A 5 11.45 -66.09 -23.50
N LEU A 6 11.50 -64.87 -22.95
CA LEU A 6 12.21 -63.65 -23.47
C LEU A 6 11.60 -62.35 -22.85
N ILE A 7 12.33 -61.65 -21.97
CA ILE A 7 13.00 -60.33 -22.15
C ILE A 7 12.17 -59.19 -22.79
N PHE A 8 11.97 -58.08 -22.04
CA PHE A 8 12.29 -56.66 -22.39
C PHE A 8 11.28 -55.59 -21.87
N LEU A 9 11.86 -54.61 -21.16
CA LEU A 9 11.62 -53.15 -21.20
C LEU A 9 10.29 -52.49 -20.76
N ALA A 10 10.50 -51.45 -19.93
CA ALA A 10 9.79 -50.15 -19.91
C ALA A 10 8.40 -50.14 -19.25
N ALA A 11 7.95 -49.12 -18.51
CA ALA A 11 8.47 -47.82 -18.17
C ALA A 11 7.78 -47.33 -16.89
N ALA A 12 8.49 -46.48 -16.15
CA ALA A 12 7.93 -45.65 -15.10
C ALA A 12 6.74 -44.82 -15.60
N SER A 13 5.68 -44.71 -14.81
CA SER A 13 4.67 -43.65 -14.96
C SER A 13 4.39 -43.04 -13.59
N PHE A 14 5.29 -42.13 -13.22
CA PHE A 14 5.05 -41.07 -12.26
C PHE A 14 3.83 -40.26 -12.75
N ALA A 15 2.69 -40.41 -12.08
CA ALA A 15 1.56 -39.51 -12.26
C ALA A 15 1.84 -38.21 -11.46
N THR A 16 2.71 -37.36 -11.98
CA THR A 16 2.79 -35.97 -11.57
C THR A 16 1.54 -35.25 -12.08
N ALA A 17 0.60 -34.95 -11.19
CA ALA A 17 -0.43 -33.97 -11.45
C ALA A 17 0.23 -32.60 -11.66
N SER A 18 0.40 -32.19 -12.90
CA SER A 18 0.80 -30.84 -13.26
C SER A 18 -0.34 -29.89 -12.91
N ALA A 19 -0.14 -29.09 -11.85
CA ALA A 19 -0.92 -27.89 -11.65
C ALA A 19 -0.70 -26.98 -12.87
N ALA A 20 -1.71 -26.91 -13.74
CA ALA A 20 -1.73 -25.97 -14.85
C ALA A 20 -1.74 -24.55 -14.27
N LEU A 21 -0.58 -23.90 -14.22
CA LEU A 21 -0.49 -22.47 -14.02
C LEU A 21 -1.17 -21.83 -15.22
N ALA A 22 -2.39 -21.34 -15.03
CA ALA A 22 -3.05 -20.48 -16.01
C ALA A 22 -2.23 -19.19 -16.14
N GLN A 23 -1.28 -19.18 -17.08
CA GLN A 23 -0.57 -17.99 -17.51
C GLN A 23 -1.61 -17.10 -18.21
N GLU A 24 -2.16 -16.12 -17.49
CA GLU A 24 -3.09 -15.14 -18.05
C GLU A 24 -2.34 -14.37 -19.16
N ARG A 25 -2.72 -14.62 -20.41
CA ARG A 25 -2.07 -14.01 -21.57
C ARG A 25 -2.43 -12.52 -21.58
N VAL A 26 -1.46 -11.66 -21.84
CA VAL A 26 -1.70 -10.22 -22.00
C VAL A 26 -1.56 -9.89 -23.49
N TRP A 27 -2.54 -9.16 -24.04
CA TRP A 27 -2.54 -8.72 -25.43
C TRP A 27 -2.27 -7.22 -25.51
N ARG A 28 -1.50 -6.80 -26.52
CA ARG A 28 -1.20 -5.39 -26.79
C ARG A 28 -1.91 -4.93 -28.07
N CYS A 29 -2.75 -3.92 -27.90
CA CYS A 29 -3.52 -3.27 -28.95
C CYS A 29 -2.94 -1.86 -29.19
N GLY A 30 -1.75 -1.77 -29.78
CA GLY A 30 -1.03 -0.48 -29.92
C GLY A 30 -0.50 0.05 -28.57
N ASN A 31 -1.24 0.94 -27.91
CA ASN A 31 -0.89 1.51 -26.60
C ASN A 31 -1.73 0.95 -25.43
N GLU A 32 -2.78 0.18 -25.71
CA GLU A 32 -3.67 -0.42 -24.71
C GLU A 32 -3.27 -1.88 -24.43
N TYR A 33 -3.30 -2.29 -23.16
CA TYR A 33 -3.08 -3.67 -22.75
C TYR A 33 -4.38 -4.26 -22.21
N THR A 34 -4.69 -5.49 -22.61
CA THR A 34 -5.88 -6.21 -22.13
C THR A 34 -5.52 -7.64 -21.77
N ASN A 35 -6.23 -8.18 -20.78
CA ASN A 35 -6.20 -9.57 -20.36
C ASN A 35 -7.43 -10.35 -20.88
N ASN A 36 -8.26 -9.74 -21.74
CA ASN A 36 -9.42 -10.40 -22.31
C ASN A 36 -9.16 -10.85 -23.76
N ALA A 37 -9.21 -12.17 -23.97
CA ALA A 37 -8.96 -12.80 -25.27
C ALA A 37 -9.97 -12.38 -26.35
N THR A 38 -11.24 -12.14 -25.99
CA THR A 38 -12.28 -11.80 -26.98
C THR A 38 -12.12 -10.38 -27.51
N VAL A 39 -11.82 -9.44 -26.61
CA VAL A 39 -11.52 -8.05 -26.96
C VAL A 39 -10.25 -7.97 -27.80
N ALA A 40 -9.24 -8.77 -27.46
CA ALA A 40 -7.99 -8.84 -28.21
C ALA A 40 -8.17 -9.33 -29.65
N GLN A 41 -9.00 -10.36 -29.86
CA GLN A 41 -9.27 -10.90 -31.20
C GLN A 41 -10.04 -9.90 -32.07
N GLN A 42 -11.06 -9.24 -31.50
CA GLN A 42 -11.87 -8.24 -32.22
C GLN A 42 -11.04 -7.01 -32.63
N LYS A 43 -10.10 -6.59 -31.78
CA LYS A 43 -9.22 -5.44 -32.03
C LYS A 43 -7.91 -5.79 -32.75
N GLY A 44 -7.71 -7.04 -33.17
CA GLY A 44 -6.51 -7.49 -33.89
C GLY A 44 -5.21 -7.38 -33.08
N CYS A 45 -5.28 -7.56 -31.76
CA CYS A 45 -4.17 -7.33 -30.84
C CYS A 45 -3.16 -8.48 -30.84
N LYS A 46 -1.87 -8.16 -30.65
CA LYS A 46 -0.80 -9.16 -30.61
C LYS A 46 -0.64 -9.72 -29.20
N VAL A 47 -0.47 -11.05 -29.10
CA VAL A 47 -0.14 -11.73 -27.84
C VAL A 47 1.24 -11.29 -27.39
N MET A 48 1.35 -10.75 -26.18
CA MET A 48 2.63 -10.42 -25.56
C MET A 48 2.99 -11.57 -24.61
N GLU A 49 3.88 -12.44 -25.05
CA GLU A 49 4.43 -13.51 -24.20
C GLU A 49 5.57 -12.97 -23.33
N GLY A 50 5.33 -12.92 -22.01
CA GLY A 50 6.30 -13.33 -21.00
C GLY A 50 7.70 -12.68 -20.94
N GLY A 51 7.87 -11.41 -21.34
CA GLY A 51 9.16 -10.70 -21.22
C GLY A 51 9.27 -9.75 -20.02
N ASN A 52 8.39 -8.74 -19.92
CA ASN A 52 8.57 -7.60 -19.01
C ASN A 52 7.25 -7.09 -18.39
N VAL A 53 6.26 -7.96 -18.15
CA VAL A 53 5.01 -7.57 -17.48
C VAL A 53 5.00 -8.15 -16.08
N THR A 54 5.33 -7.33 -15.08
CA THR A 54 5.13 -7.66 -13.67
C THR A 54 3.65 -7.61 -13.35
N VAL A 55 2.95 -8.73 -13.50
CA VAL A 55 1.59 -8.89 -12.98
C VAL A 55 1.69 -9.01 -11.46
N VAL A 56 1.50 -7.90 -10.74
CA VAL A 56 1.33 -7.93 -9.29
C VAL A 56 -0.06 -8.49 -9.03
N GLN A 57 -0.16 -9.77 -8.64
CA GLN A 57 -1.43 -10.34 -8.23
C GLN A 57 -1.98 -9.55 -7.05
N GLY A 58 -3.15 -8.94 -7.23
CA GLY A 58 -3.90 -8.31 -6.14
C GLY A 58 -4.23 -9.37 -5.09
N THR A 59 -4.02 -9.05 -3.82
CA THR A 59 -4.41 -9.90 -2.70
C THR A 59 -5.93 -10.04 -2.68
N LYS A 60 -6.44 -11.16 -3.21
CA LYS A 60 -7.86 -11.50 -3.08
C LYS A 60 -8.14 -11.71 -1.58
N PRO A 61 -9.05 -10.96 -0.94
CA PRO A 61 -9.40 -11.20 0.45
C PRO A 61 -10.03 -12.59 0.55
N SER A 62 -9.36 -13.50 1.25
CA SER A 62 -9.94 -14.78 1.64
C SER A 62 -11.08 -14.50 2.60
N GLY A 63 -12.30 -14.80 2.16
CA GLY A 63 -13.49 -14.83 3.03
C GLY A 63 -13.26 -15.75 4.22
N GLY A 64 -13.82 -15.36 5.36
CA GLY A 64 -13.62 -16.00 6.65
C GLY A 64 -14.06 -17.46 6.73
N GLY A 65 -13.26 -18.23 7.45
CA GLY A 65 -13.58 -19.57 7.96
C GLY A 65 -12.60 -19.87 9.08
N GLY A 66 -13.10 -19.95 10.32
CA GLY A 66 -12.28 -20.04 11.53
C GLY A 66 -11.45 -21.32 11.62
N GLY A 67 -10.26 -21.18 12.20
CA GLY A 67 -9.38 -22.27 12.59
C GLY A 67 -8.23 -21.73 13.43
N SER A 68 -8.20 -22.11 14.71
CA SER A 68 -7.15 -21.74 15.65
C SER A 68 -5.78 -22.35 15.28
N ALA A 69 -4.75 -21.61 15.72
CA ALA A 69 -3.46 -22.08 16.21
C ALA A 69 -2.19 -21.86 15.35
N SER A 70 -1.19 -21.42 16.11
CA SER A 70 0.26 -21.44 15.92
C SER A 70 0.93 -20.21 15.31
N SER A 71 1.66 -19.54 16.20
CA SER A 71 2.74 -18.61 16.00
C SER A 71 3.77 -19.10 14.98
N GLY A 72 3.99 -18.30 13.93
CA GLY A 72 5.09 -18.46 13.00
C GLY A 72 5.57 -17.08 12.56
N SER A 73 6.60 -16.58 13.24
CA SER A 73 7.39 -15.44 12.80
C SER A 73 7.93 -15.71 11.40
N GLY A 74 7.56 -14.87 10.44
CA GLY A 74 7.97 -15.01 9.07
C GLY A 74 7.39 -13.90 8.22
N SER A 75 7.77 -12.66 8.48
CA SER A 75 7.63 -11.59 7.48
C SER A 75 8.53 -11.96 6.29
N SER A 76 8.02 -12.79 5.39
CA SER A 76 8.56 -12.94 4.05
C SER A 76 8.27 -11.63 3.32
N ALA A 77 9.13 -10.64 3.56
CA ALA A 77 9.24 -9.47 2.70
C ALA A 77 9.32 -9.99 1.27
N ALA A 78 8.35 -9.60 0.44
CA ALA A 78 8.31 -9.95 -0.97
C ALA A 78 9.68 -9.60 -1.56
N ARG A 79 10.46 -10.64 -1.89
CA ARG A 79 11.76 -10.47 -2.54
C ARG A 79 11.46 -9.86 -3.90
N ALA A 80 11.93 -8.62 -4.12
CA ALA A 80 11.88 -7.99 -5.42
C ALA A 80 12.49 -8.96 -6.48
N PRO A 81 11.92 -9.02 -7.69
CA PRO A 81 12.37 -9.95 -8.72
C PRO A 81 13.87 -9.76 -8.98
N ALA A 82 14.57 -10.86 -9.25
CA ALA A 82 15.99 -10.83 -9.57
C ALA A 82 16.21 -9.94 -10.81
N GLY A 83 16.82 -8.76 -10.61
CA GLY A 83 17.02 -7.76 -11.66
C GLY A 83 16.36 -6.40 -11.41
N SER A 84 15.57 -6.22 -10.34
CA SER A 84 15.20 -4.86 -9.92
C SER A 84 16.46 -4.09 -9.51
N PRO A 85 16.75 -2.91 -10.10
CA PRO A 85 17.88 -2.10 -9.67
C PRO A 85 17.70 -1.79 -8.19
N ARG A 86 18.58 -2.34 -7.35
CA ARG A 86 18.62 -1.97 -5.93
C ARG A 86 18.98 -0.50 -5.91
N VAL A 87 18.11 0.31 -5.30
CA VAL A 87 18.45 1.68 -4.97
C VAL A 87 19.67 1.62 -4.06
N GLU A 88 20.77 2.22 -4.50
CA GLU A 88 22.03 2.23 -3.76
C GLU A 88 21.83 2.91 -2.40
N GLY A 89 22.59 2.48 -1.39
CA GLY A 89 22.37 2.93 -0.01
C GLY A 89 22.53 4.45 0.19
N VAL A 90 23.24 5.15 -0.69
CA VAL A 90 23.38 6.61 -0.67
C VAL A 90 22.09 7.29 -1.16
N ASP A 91 21.51 6.81 -2.27
CA ASP A 91 20.27 7.33 -2.83
C ASP A 91 19.09 7.09 -1.90
N GLN A 92 19.05 5.93 -1.22
CA GLN A 92 18.02 5.64 -0.25
C GLN A 92 18.08 6.60 0.95
N ARG A 93 19.28 6.87 1.49
CA ARG A 93 19.45 7.83 2.60
C ARG A 93 19.09 9.25 2.19
N ALA A 94 19.39 9.66 0.96
CA ALA A 94 19.00 10.98 0.45
C ALA A 94 17.48 11.13 0.42
N ARG A 95 16.76 10.12 -0.10
CA ARG A 95 15.28 10.08 -0.12
C ARG A 95 14.68 10.07 1.27
N ASP A 96 15.24 9.29 2.19
CA ASP A 96 14.77 9.24 3.58
C ASP A 96 14.98 10.60 4.29
N GLY A 97 16.07 11.30 3.96
CA GLY A 97 16.35 12.65 4.46
C GLY A 97 15.37 13.70 3.93
N GLU A 98 15.03 13.64 2.64
CA GLU A 98 14.02 14.50 2.02
C GLU A 98 12.62 14.21 2.58
N ALA A 99 12.23 12.94 2.69
CA ALA A 99 10.96 12.55 3.29
C ALA A 99 10.82 13.07 4.73
N ARG A 100 11.90 12.98 5.52
CA ARG A 100 11.92 13.53 6.88
C ARG A 100 11.77 15.05 6.87
N SER A 101 12.49 15.79 6.03
CA SER A 101 12.44 17.26 6.02
C SER A 101 11.06 17.79 5.61
N VAL A 102 10.39 17.09 4.68
CA VAL A 102 9.00 17.38 4.30
C VAL A 102 8.06 17.14 5.48
N LEU A 103 8.13 15.97 6.12
CA LEU A 103 7.27 15.67 7.27
C LEU A 103 7.49 16.61 8.45
N GLU A 104 8.74 17.01 8.74
CA GLU A 104 9.06 18.01 9.77
C GLU A 104 8.49 19.39 9.44
N THR A 105 8.44 19.76 8.16
CA THR A 105 7.87 21.02 7.71
C THR A 105 6.34 20.99 7.82
N GLU A 106 5.71 19.88 7.44
CA GLU A 106 4.27 19.68 7.61
C GLU A 106 3.89 19.63 9.10
N LEU A 107 4.72 19.00 9.94
CA LEU A 107 4.53 19.02 11.40
C LEU A 107 4.52 20.44 11.94
N ARG A 108 5.50 21.28 11.56
CA ARG A 108 5.57 22.68 11.98
C ARG A 108 4.34 23.48 11.53
N LYS A 109 3.86 23.26 10.31
CA LYS A 109 2.61 23.90 9.83
C LYS A 109 1.39 23.45 10.62
N ALA A 110 1.26 22.15 10.91
CA ALA A 110 0.15 21.61 11.69
C ALA A 110 0.15 22.15 13.14
N GLU A 111 1.32 22.21 13.78
CA GLU A 111 1.50 22.78 15.12
C GLU A 111 1.20 24.29 15.17
N ALA A 112 1.60 25.04 14.14
CA ALA A 112 1.24 26.45 14.01
C ALA A 112 -0.29 26.64 13.92
N ARG A 113 -0.96 25.89 13.04
CA ARG A 113 -2.43 25.88 12.95
C ARG A 113 -3.09 25.47 14.26
N GLN A 114 -2.51 24.51 14.99
CA GLN A 114 -3.06 24.07 16.28
C GLN A 114 -2.98 25.19 17.32
N THR A 115 -1.91 25.97 17.31
CA THR A 115 -1.74 27.11 18.22
C THR A 115 -2.72 28.23 17.89
N GLU A 116 -2.91 28.53 16.61
CA GLU A 116 -3.90 29.49 16.13
C GLU A 116 -5.34 29.08 16.49
N LEU A 117 -5.74 27.85 16.16
CA LEU A 117 -7.06 27.31 16.52
C LEU A 117 -7.29 27.31 18.04
N LYS A 118 -6.27 27.00 18.84
CA LYS A 118 -6.38 27.05 20.32
C LYS A 118 -6.59 28.48 20.82
N LYS A 119 -5.92 29.46 20.20
CA LYS A 119 -6.08 30.87 20.53
C LYS A 119 -7.48 31.36 20.17
N GLU A 120 -7.98 31.01 19.00
CA GLU A 120 -9.34 31.37 18.55
C GLU A 120 -10.42 30.68 19.39
N TYR A 121 -10.22 29.41 19.73
CA TYR A 121 -11.13 28.65 20.58
C TYR A 121 -11.24 29.24 21.99
N ASN A 122 -10.19 29.89 22.48
CA ASN A 122 -10.15 30.62 23.75
C ASN A 122 -10.82 29.84 24.91
N ASN A 123 -10.32 28.63 25.19
CA ASN A 123 -10.85 27.72 26.22
C ASN A 123 -12.35 27.35 26.06
N GLY A 124 -12.91 27.47 24.86
CA GLY A 124 -14.32 27.20 24.58
C GLY A 124 -15.19 28.44 24.57
N GLU A 125 -14.61 29.61 24.78
CA GLU A 125 -15.27 30.91 24.74
C GLU A 125 -14.67 31.79 23.63
N PRO A 126 -14.79 31.38 22.35
CA PRO A 126 -14.34 32.18 21.23
C PRO A 126 -15.08 33.52 21.22
N GLU A 127 -14.41 34.56 20.72
CA GLU A 127 -14.99 35.89 20.61
C GLU A 127 -16.27 35.84 19.74
N LYS A 128 -17.34 36.48 20.22
CA LYS A 128 -18.63 36.49 19.52
C LYS A 128 -18.53 37.41 18.30
N GLN A 129 -18.88 36.88 17.13
CA GLN A 129 -18.95 37.67 15.92
C GLN A 129 -20.27 38.46 15.89
N GLY A 130 -20.28 39.63 15.26
CA GLY A 130 -21.42 40.56 15.31
C GLY A 130 -22.76 39.99 14.83
N SER A 131 -22.75 38.99 13.95
CA SER A 131 -23.95 38.28 13.48
C SER A 131 -24.49 37.24 14.47
N GLU A 132 -23.67 36.78 15.41
CA GLU A 132 -23.97 35.73 16.40
C GLU A 132 -24.69 36.27 17.64
N GLY A 133 -24.63 37.58 17.88
CA GLY A 133 -25.39 38.23 18.94
C GLY A 133 -26.92 38.11 18.77
N ARG A 134 -27.39 37.89 17.54
CA ARG A 134 -28.83 37.71 17.23
C ARG A 134 -29.25 36.24 17.16
N ASN A 135 -28.30 35.32 16.97
CA ASN A 135 -28.57 33.89 16.88
C ASN A 135 -27.50 33.10 17.64
N TYR A 136 -27.85 32.72 18.88
CA TYR A 136 -26.95 31.98 19.75
C TYR A 136 -26.68 30.55 19.27
N GLN A 137 -27.57 29.94 18.49
CA GLN A 137 -27.33 28.60 17.95
C GLN A 137 -26.13 28.58 17.00
N LYS A 138 -25.98 29.62 16.16
CA LYS A 138 -24.80 29.75 15.28
C LYS A 138 -23.49 29.80 16.05
N TYR A 139 -23.48 30.46 17.21
CA TYR A 139 -22.33 30.49 18.09
C TYR A 139 -21.98 29.09 18.60
N LEU A 140 -22.98 28.33 19.08
CA LEU A 140 -22.79 26.97 19.57
C LEU A 140 -22.27 26.04 18.47
N ASP A 141 -22.82 26.14 17.27
CA ASP A 141 -22.41 25.34 16.11
C ASP A 141 -20.95 25.65 15.73
N ARG A 142 -20.56 26.94 15.72
CA ARG A 142 -19.17 27.35 15.45
C ARG A 142 -18.21 26.87 16.53
N VAL A 143 -18.58 26.96 17.81
CA VAL A 143 -17.78 26.43 18.92
C VAL A 143 -17.56 24.92 18.77
N ALA A 144 -18.61 24.19 18.39
CA ALA A 144 -18.53 22.75 18.13
C ALA A 144 -17.65 22.43 16.92
N GLU A 145 -17.74 23.24 15.85
CA GLU A 145 -16.89 23.13 14.65
C GLU A 145 -15.42 23.36 14.99
N MET A 146 -15.07 24.45 15.67
CA MET A 146 -13.69 24.72 16.12
C MET A 146 -13.14 23.61 17.00
N LYS A 147 -13.95 23.04 17.89
CA LYS A 147 -13.55 21.89 18.70
C LYS A 147 -13.28 20.65 17.84
N ALA A 148 -14.09 20.41 16.83
CA ALA A 148 -13.90 19.29 15.89
C ALA A 148 -12.66 19.50 15.01
N GLU A 149 -12.37 20.73 14.59
CA GLU A 149 -11.15 21.10 13.87
C GLU A 149 -9.90 20.90 14.71
N LEU A 150 -9.92 21.35 15.98
CA LEU A 150 -8.86 21.09 16.95
C LEU A 150 -8.56 19.59 17.07
N ALA A 151 -9.60 18.75 17.25
CA ALA A 151 -9.42 17.31 17.38
C ALA A 151 -8.86 16.64 16.11
N ARG A 152 -9.26 17.12 14.93
CA ARG A 152 -8.73 16.65 13.64
C ARG A 152 -7.25 17.01 13.49
N ASN A 153 -6.89 18.26 13.74
CA ASN A 153 -5.50 18.70 13.64
C ASN A 153 -4.60 18.00 14.68
N GLU A 154 -5.09 17.73 15.90
CA GLU A 154 -4.35 16.92 16.88
C GLU A 154 -4.10 15.49 16.37
N SER A 155 -5.07 14.90 15.68
CA SER A 155 -4.93 13.59 15.05
C SER A 155 -3.89 13.61 13.92
N ASP A 156 -3.86 14.68 13.11
CA ASP A 156 -2.89 14.89 12.05
C ASP A 156 -1.47 15.04 12.61
N ILE A 157 -1.28 15.87 13.65
CA ILE A 157 0.00 16.03 14.35
C ILE A 157 0.49 14.69 14.89
N ALA A 158 -0.39 13.93 15.55
CA ALA A 158 -0.05 12.61 16.06
C ALA A 158 0.31 11.63 14.93
N GLY A 159 -0.39 11.70 13.79
CA GLY A 159 -0.09 10.93 12.58
C GLY A 159 1.30 11.24 12.03
N ILE A 160 1.58 12.52 11.76
CA ILE A 160 2.86 12.97 11.21
C ILE A 160 4.02 12.59 12.14
N ARG A 161 3.86 12.75 13.46
CA ARG A 161 4.88 12.33 14.44
C ARG A 161 5.16 10.84 14.38
N ARG A 162 4.15 9.99 14.17
CA ARG A 162 4.34 8.55 13.98
C ARG A 162 5.11 8.24 12.69
N GLU A 163 4.78 8.92 11.58
CA GLU A 163 5.50 8.71 10.31
C GLU A 163 6.97 9.14 10.42
N ILE A 164 7.26 10.28 11.06
CA ILE A 164 8.64 10.71 11.33
C ILE A 164 9.40 9.66 12.15
N GLY A 165 8.75 9.09 13.16
CA GLY A 165 9.32 8.05 14.01
C GLY A 165 9.54 6.71 13.30
N ARG A 166 8.81 6.43 12.21
CA ARG A 166 9.02 5.24 11.36
C ARG A 166 10.22 5.38 10.43
N LEU A 167 10.59 6.60 10.05
CA LEU A 167 11.77 6.83 9.22
C LEU A 167 13.03 6.46 9.99
N PRO A 168 14.01 5.77 9.36
CA PRO A 168 15.23 5.33 10.03
C PRO A 168 15.92 6.52 10.71
N GLY A 169 16.23 6.38 12.01
CA GLY A 169 16.83 7.44 12.82
C GLY A 169 18.05 8.04 12.12
N LYS A 170 18.27 9.35 12.28
CA LYS A 170 19.53 9.98 11.87
C LYS A 170 20.67 9.09 12.41
N PRO A 171 21.64 8.63 11.58
CA PRO A 171 22.83 8.02 12.12
C PRO A 171 23.42 9.05 13.09
N GLN A 172 23.41 8.76 14.38
CA GLN A 172 24.05 9.62 15.35
C GLN A 172 25.54 9.52 15.04
N ALA A 173 26.12 10.60 14.51
CA ALA A 173 27.56 10.76 14.50
C ALA A 173 27.99 10.86 15.97
N GLN A 174 28.57 9.77 16.48
CA GLN A 174 29.40 9.79 17.68
C GLN A 174 30.69 10.54 17.41
#